data_AF-A0A828RUH4-F1
#
_entry.id   AF-A0A828RUH4-F1
#
_cell.length_a   1.000
_cell.length_b   1.000
_cell.length_c   1.000
_cell.angle_alpha   90.00
_cell.angle_beta   90.00
_cell.angle_gamma   90.00
#
_symmetry.space_group_name_H-M   'P 1'
#
loop_
_entity.id
_entity.type
_entity.pdbx_description
1 polymer ?
#
loop_
_entity_poly.entity_id
_entity_poly.type
_entity_poly.pdbx_seq_one_letter_code
_entity_poly.pdbx_strand_id
1 'polypeptide(L)'
;MKQTTMDEIVGAWIDATGTVVASLGISPFFTDIDFDGTFLGSNFLTEEEAQNLVTDLGQWGNILQASGNGIEALGNDSLLGTIGNEIGASGNLAVLYSLQSELEKDEVYQLIIVGNLLQGYGAYLAGISELKESNNPTELLSAYGNFTQTFGNSLQAYGGYELLQGFKIRGNIYIFIGSWIQTFGAIVAAIGATLESE
;
A
#
# COMPACT_ATOMS: atom_id res chain seq x y z
N MET A 1 3.04 29.75 2.01
CA MET A 1 2.86 28.62 2.94
C MET A 1 1.71 27.82 2.36
N LYS A 2 1.99 26.56 1.98
CA LYS A 2 0.94 25.58 1.67
C LYS A 2 0.11 25.42 2.94
N GLN A 3 -1.21 25.44 2.81
CA GLN A 3 -2.09 25.13 3.92
C GLN A 3 -2.71 23.79 3.59
N THR A 4 -2.34 22.75 4.33
CA THR A 4 -2.86 21.39 4.11
C THR A 4 -4.38 21.41 4.22
N THR A 5 -5.04 20.85 3.21
CA THR A 5 -6.50 20.88 3.14
C THR A 5 -7.11 19.77 4.01
N MET A 6 -8.38 19.93 4.38
CA MET A 6 -9.12 18.84 5.05
C MET A 6 -9.17 17.57 4.20
N ASP A 7 -9.20 17.73 2.87
CA ASP A 7 -9.19 16.61 1.93
C ASP A 7 -7.86 15.85 2.00
N GLU A 8 -6.71 16.53 2.04
CA GLU A 8 -5.39 15.88 2.24
C GLU A 8 -5.33 15.09 3.56
N ILE A 9 -5.80 15.66 4.67
CA ILE A 9 -5.78 14.97 5.98
C ILE A 9 -6.69 13.74 5.97
N VAL A 10 -7.94 13.91 5.52
CA VAL A 10 -8.93 12.81 5.51
C VAL A 10 -8.50 11.71 4.55
N GLY A 11 -8.01 12.08 3.36
CA GLY A 11 -7.51 11.15 2.37
C GLY A 11 -6.34 10.31 2.88
N ALA A 12 -5.34 10.94 3.50
CA ALA A 12 -4.17 10.25 4.06
C ALA A 12 -4.56 9.27 5.18
N TRP A 13 -5.52 9.61 6.05
CA TRP A 13 -6.01 8.68 7.07
C TRP A 13 -6.85 7.53 6.51
N ILE A 14 -7.59 7.75 5.42
CA ILE A 14 -8.30 6.68 4.69
C ILE A 14 -7.30 5.74 4.04
N ASP A 15 -6.24 6.27 3.41
CA ASP A 15 -5.13 5.48 2.85
C ASP A 15 -4.43 4.64 3.92
N ALA A 16 -4.04 5.27 5.03
CA ALA A 16 -3.45 4.58 6.18
C ALA A 16 -4.36 3.49 6.75
N THR A 17 -5.67 3.71 6.81
CA THR A 17 -6.61 2.66 7.25
C THR A 17 -6.66 1.51 6.26
N GLY A 18 -6.66 1.81 4.96
CA GLY A 18 -6.66 0.81 3.90
C GLY A 18 -5.41 -0.06 3.90
N THR A 19 -4.22 0.53 4.09
CA THR A 19 -2.96 -0.22 4.19
C THR A 19 -2.97 -1.17 5.39
N VAL A 20 -3.43 -0.71 6.56
CA VAL A 20 -3.60 -1.57 7.75
C VAL A 20 -4.53 -2.76 7.47
N VAL A 21 -5.69 -2.51 6.86
CA VAL A 21 -6.65 -3.58 6.54
C VAL A 21 -6.04 -4.60 5.60
N ALA A 22 -5.35 -4.17 4.54
CA ALA A 22 -4.67 -5.07 3.60
C ALA A 22 -3.55 -5.89 4.28
N SER A 23 -2.72 -5.26 5.11
CA SER A 23 -1.64 -5.93 5.85
C SER A 23 -2.15 -6.96 6.85
N LEU A 24 -3.30 -6.69 7.51
CA LEU A 24 -3.95 -7.67 8.36
C LEU A 24 -4.42 -8.90 7.58
N GLY A 25 -4.90 -8.72 6.34
CA GLY A 25 -5.26 -9.85 5.46
C GLY A 25 -4.09 -10.76 5.12
N ILE A 26 -2.89 -10.21 4.93
CA ILE A 26 -1.66 -10.97 4.57
C ILE A 26 -1.04 -11.68 5.78
N SER A 27 -1.27 -11.17 6.99
CA SER A 27 -0.57 -11.61 8.21
C SER A 27 -0.72 -13.10 8.58
N PRO A 28 -1.89 -13.76 8.41
CA PRO A 28 -2.05 -15.20 8.69
C PRO A 28 -1.06 -16.08 7.92
N PHE A 29 -0.71 -15.71 6.69
CA PHE A 29 0.26 -16.47 5.90
C PHE A 29 1.67 -16.41 6.46
N PHE A 30 2.04 -15.41 7.27
CA PHE A 30 3.39 -15.34 7.84
C PHE A 30 3.48 -16.01 9.22
N THR A 31 2.41 -15.99 10.01
CA THR A 31 2.39 -16.60 11.35
C THR A 31 2.38 -18.13 11.30
N ASP A 32 2.00 -18.71 10.17
CA ASP A 32 1.75 -20.14 10.01
C ASP A 32 2.72 -20.83 9.03
N ILE A 33 3.90 -20.28 8.76
CA ILE A 33 4.94 -20.93 7.91
C ILE A 33 5.96 -21.67 8.78
N ASP A 34 6.18 -22.97 8.51
CA ASP A 34 7.33 -23.71 9.07
C ASP A 34 8.63 -23.39 8.30
N PHE A 35 9.78 -23.77 8.86
CA PHE A 35 11.11 -23.55 8.28
C PHE A 35 11.30 -24.21 6.89
N ASP A 36 10.46 -25.20 6.55
CA ASP A 36 10.46 -25.87 5.24
C ASP A 36 9.46 -25.27 4.22
N GLY A 37 8.70 -24.24 4.63
CA GLY A 37 7.74 -23.56 3.77
C GLY A 37 6.34 -24.16 3.74
N THR A 38 6.07 -25.17 4.56
CA THR A 38 4.74 -25.71 4.72
C THR A 38 3.88 -24.70 5.48
N PHE A 39 2.71 -24.35 4.93
CA PHE A 39 1.69 -23.68 5.72
C PHE A 39 1.21 -24.68 6.76
N LEU A 40 1.59 -24.43 8.00
CA LEU A 40 1.28 -25.30 9.14
C LEU A 40 -0.21 -25.30 9.45
N GLY A 41 -0.94 -24.27 9.00
CA GLY A 41 -2.24 -23.93 9.55
C GLY A 41 -2.09 -23.59 11.02
N SER A 42 -2.49 -22.39 11.43
CA SER A 42 -2.72 -22.18 12.84
C SER A 42 -3.80 -23.16 13.30
N ASN A 43 -3.83 -23.50 14.59
CA ASN A 43 -5.00 -24.14 15.20
C ASN A 43 -6.29 -23.27 15.10
N PHE A 44 -6.24 -22.14 14.40
CA PHE A 44 -7.27 -21.13 14.27
C PHE A 44 -7.78 -20.94 12.83
N LEU A 45 -6.97 -21.20 11.79
CA LEU A 45 -7.36 -20.98 10.38
C LEU A 45 -6.79 -22.06 9.45
N THR A 46 -7.63 -22.50 8.51
CA THR A 46 -7.25 -23.31 7.35
C THR A 46 -6.59 -22.46 6.25
N GLU A 47 -5.92 -23.09 5.28
CA GLU A 47 -5.33 -22.40 4.12
C GLU A 47 -6.41 -21.65 3.30
N GLU A 48 -7.60 -22.24 3.18
CA GLU A 48 -8.76 -21.62 2.51
C GLU A 48 -9.22 -20.37 3.28
N GLU A 49 -9.37 -20.44 4.60
CA GLU A 49 -9.76 -19.29 5.42
C GLU A 49 -8.72 -18.18 5.40
N ALA A 50 -7.42 -18.52 5.40
CA ALA A 50 -6.35 -17.54 5.25
C ALA A 50 -6.39 -16.86 3.86
N GLN A 51 -6.62 -17.64 2.80
CA GLN A 51 -6.77 -17.10 1.44
C GLN A 51 -8.00 -16.20 1.29
N ASN A 52 -9.11 -16.56 1.95
CA ASN A 52 -10.31 -15.74 2.01
C ASN A 52 -10.02 -14.41 2.73
N LEU A 53 -9.27 -14.42 3.83
CA LEU A 53 -8.88 -13.17 4.51
C LEU A 53 -7.98 -12.28 3.65
N VAL A 54 -7.01 -12.84 2.93
CA VAL A 54 -6.18 -12.09 1.96
C VAL A 54 -7.07 -11.44 0.91
N THR A 55 -8.06 -12.16 0.41
CA THR A 55 -8.96 -11.67 -0.63
C THR A 55 -9.89 -10.59 -0.08
N ASP A 56 -10.62 -10.86 1.00
CA ASP A 56 -11.62 -9.96 1.57
C ASP A 56 -10.98 -8.68 2.11
N LEU A 57 -9.98 -8.80 2.98
CA LEU A 57 -9.31 -7.64 3.56
C LEU A 57 -8.40 -6.96 2.54
N GLY A 58 -7.81 -7.70 1.60
CA GLY A 58 -7.09 -7.12 0.47
C GLY A 58 -7.99 -6.24 -0.39
N GLN A 59 -9.19 -6.69 -0.73
CA GLN A 59 -10.16 -5.91 -1.51
C GLN A 59 -10.55 -4.62 -0.78
N TRP A 60 -11.01 -4.72 0.47
CA TRP A 60 -11.39 -3.53 1.26
C TRP A 60 -10.22 -2.58 1.49
N GLY A 61 -9.03 -3.12 1.77
CA GLY A 61 -7.83 -2.32 1.96
C GLY A 61 -7.44 -1.53 0.70
N ASN A 62 -7.49 -2.14 -0.49
CA ASN A 62 -7.19 -1.46 -1.75
C ASN A 62 -8.29 -0.45 -2.14
N ILE A 63 -9.57 -0.71 -1.82
CA ILE A 63 -10.66 0.25 -2.02
C ILE A 63 -10.43 1.51 -1.18
N LEU A 64 -10.09 1.34 0.09
CA LEU A 64 -9.79 2.45 1.00
C LEU A 64 -8.55 3.22 0.51
N GLN A 65 -7.45 2.55 0.19
CA GLN A 65 -6.25 3.21 -0.36
C GLN A 65 -6.53 3.97 -1.66
N ALA A 66 -7.25 3.37 -2.61
CA ALA A 66 -7.63 4.07 -3.85
C ALA A 66 -8.47 5.32 -3.59
N SER A 67 -9.41 5.22 -2.63
CA SER A 67 -10.28 6.34 -2.25
C SER A 67 -9.51 7.43 -1.51
N GLY A 68 -8.62 7.05 -0.59
CA GLY A 68 -7.77 7.97 0.17
C GLY A 68 -6.87 8.79 -0.75
N ASN A 69 -6.11 8.10 -1.60
CA ASN A 69 -5.29 8.73 -2.64
C ASN A 69 -6.12 9.64 -3.57
N GLY A 70 -7.32 9.21 -3.97
CA GLY A 70 -8.22 10.03 -4.80
C GLY A 70 -8.67 11.32 -4.10
N ILE A 71 -8.95 11.27 -2.79
CA ILE A 71 -9.32 12.44 -1.99
C ILE A 71 -8.10 13.36 -1.79
N GLU A 72 -6.92 12.81 -1.50
CA GLU A 72 -5.69 13.60 -1.39
C GLU A 72 -5.40 14.34 -2.70
N ALA A 73 -5.63 13.71 -3.86
CA ALA A 73 -5.46 14.35 -5.16
C ALA A 73 -6.38 15.58 -5.35
N LEU A 74 -7.60 15.57 -4.79
CA LEU A 74 -8.52 16.73 -4.85
C LEU A 74 -8.04 17.89 -3.98
N GLY A 75 -7.37 17.58 -2.86
CA GLY A 75 -6.89 18.54 -1.88
C GLY A 75 -5.48 19.07 -2.14
N ASN A 76 -4.72 18.48 -3.07
CA ASN A 76 -3.30 18.78 -3.27
C ASN A 76 -3.10 19.98 -4.22
N ASP A 77 -2.47 21.04 -3.72
CA ASP A 77 -2.18 22.25 -4.51
C ASP A 77 -1.07 22.06 -5.57
N SER A 78 -0.28 21.00 -5.46
CA SER A 78 0.79 20.68 -6.41
C SER A 78 0.32 19.70 -7.48
N LEU A 79 0.58 20.06 -8.74
CA LEU A 79 0.36 19.16 -9.87
C LEU A 79 1.14 17.84 -9.71
N LEU A 80 2.34 17.88 -9.12
CA LEU A 80 3.14 16.68 -8.92
C LEU A 80 2.54 15.76 -7.85
N GLY A 81 2.05 16.34 -6.76
CA GLY A 81 1.35 15.61 -5.69
C GLY A 81 0.03 15.02 -6.19
N THR A 82 -0.77 15.82 -6.89
CA THR A 82 -2.03 15.38 -7.53
C THR A 82 -1.81 14.17 -8.43
N ILE A 83 -0.86 14.26 -9.39
CA ILE A 83 -0.56 13.15 -10.30
C ILE A 83 -0.02 11.94 -9.53
N GLY A 84 0.82 12.15 -8.51
CA GLY A 84 1.33 11.09 -7.67
C GLY A 84 0.20 10.29 -7.02
N ASN A 85 -0.74 10.99 -6.40
CA ASN A 85 -1.89 10.38 -5.74
C ASN A 85 -2.83 9.69 -6.73
N GLU A 86 -3.11 10.27 -7.90
CA GLU A 86 -3.92 9.61 -8.95
C GLU A 86 -3.28 8.33 -9.50
N ILE A 87 -1.95 8.33 -9.69
CA ILE A 87 -1.20 7.13 -10.07
C ILE A 87 -1.27 6.09 -8.95
N GLY A 88 -1.15 6.51 -7.69
CA GLY A 88 -1.30 5.66 -6.52
C GLY A 88 -2.67 4.99 -6.46
N ALA A 89 -3.74 5.77 -6.66
CA ALA A 89 -5.10 5.25 -6.71
C ALA A 89 -5.29 4.24 -7.86
N SER A 90 -4.74 4.53 -9.04
CA SER A 90 -4.78 3.63 -10.20
C SER A 90 -4.06 2.31 -9.93
N GLY A 91 -2.94 2.36 -9.21
CA GLY A 91 -2.22 1.15 -8.78
C GLY A 91 -3.03 0.28 -7.83
N ASN A 92 -3.73 0.88 -6.86
CA ASN A 92 -4.66 0.17 -5.98
C ASN A 92 -5.83 -0.47 -6.75
N LEU A 93 -6.39 0.22 -7.74
CA LEU A 93 -7.44 -0.34 -8.60
C LEU A 93 -6.95 -1.53 -9.43
N ALA A 94 -5.69 -1.52 -9.90
CA ALA A 94 -5.11 -2.66 -10.61
C ALA A 94 -4.98 -3.90 -9.71
N VAL A 95 -4.54 -3.72 -8.45
CA VAL A 95 -4.51 -4.80 -7.45
C VAL A 95 -5.93 -5.29 -7.15
N LEU A 96 -6.89 -4.37 -6.92
CA LEU A 96 -8.29 -4.73 -6.70
C LEU A 96 -8.88 -5.57 -7.84
N TYR A 97 -8.64 -5.15 -9.09
CA TYR A 97 -9.09 -5.90 -10.26
C TYR A 97 -8.50 -7.31 -10.29
N SER A 98 -7.23 -7.48 -9.91
CA SER A 98 -6.59 -8.80 -9.82
C SER A 98 -7.23 -9.72 -8.78
N LEU A 99 -7.77 -9.16 -7.68
CA LEU A 99 -8.43 -9.91 -6.61
C LEU A 99 -9.89 -10.28 -6.90
N GLN A 100 -10.52 -9.64 -7.88
CA GLN A 100 -11.94 -9.83 -8.21
C GLN A 100 -12.17 -10.59 -9.52
N SER A 101 -11.19 -10.59 -10.41
CA SER A 101 -11.33 -11.13 -11.75
C SER A 101 -10.98 -12.61 -11.82
N GLU A 102 -11.65 -13.35 -12.70
CA GLU A 102 -11.33 -14.74 -13.03
C GLU A 102 -10.13 -14.80 -14.00
N LEU A 103 -8.95 -14.44 -13.51
CA LEU A 103 -7.70 -14.42 -14.28
C LEU A 103 -6.87 -15.67 -14.03
N GLU A 104 -5.99 -15.99 -14.99
CA GLU A 104 -4.98 -17.00 -14.76
C GLU A 104 -4.01 -16.54 -13.66
N LYS A 105 -3.46 -17.49 -12.91
CA LYS A 105 -2.62 -17.20 -11.74
C LYS A 105 -1.45 -16.25 -12.06
N ASP A 106 -0.82 -16.41 -13.21
CA ASP A 106 0.29 -15.56 -13.63
C ASP A 106 -0.17 -14.14 -13.98
N GLU A 107 -1.38 -13.98 -14.54
CA GLU A 107 -1.97 -12.68 -14.83
C GLU A 107 -2.33 -11.93 -13.54
N VAL A 108 -2.83 -12.65 -12.53
CA VAL A 108 -3.08 -12.10 -11.18
C VAL A 108 -1.78 -11.51 -10.61
N TYR A 109 -0.70 -12.29 -10.61
CA TYR A 109 0.58 -11.79 -10.07
C TYR A 109 1.16 -10.63 -10.91
N GLN A 110 1.04 -10.66 -12.23
CA GLN A 110 1.47 -9.55 -13.08
C GLN A 110 0.74 -8.25 -12.74
N LEU A 111 -0.58 -8.30 -12.52
CA LEU A 111 -1.36 -7.13 -12.10
C LEU A 111 -1.02 -6.67 -10.69
N ILE A 112 -0.77 -7.59 -9.75
CA ILE A 112 -0.28 -7.24 -8.41
C ILE A 112 1.06 -6.51 -8.50
N ILE A 113 1.98 -6.98 -9.35
CA ILE A 113 3.29 -6.33 -9.56
C ILE A 113 3.10 -4.93 -10.13
N VAL A 114 2.35 -4.80 -11.23
CA VAL A 114 2.11 -3.50 -11.88
C VAL A 114 1.39 -2.54 -10.92
N GLY A 115 0.37 -3.02 -10.22
CA GLY A 115 -0.37 -2.22 -9.25
C GLY A 115 0.51 -1.68 -8.13
N ASN A 116 1.33 -2.54 -7.52
CA ASN A 116 2.29 -2.12 -6.49
C ASN A 116 3.36 -1.17 -7.05
N LEU A 117 3.86 -1.37 -8.27
CA LEU A 117 4.82 -0.45 -8.88
C LEU A 117 4.20 0.93 -9.15
N LEU A 118 2.95 0.98 -9.59
CA LEU A 118 2.21 2.24 -9.75
C LEU A 118 2.01 2.92 -8.40
N GLN A 119 1.57 2.20 -7.36
CA GLN A 119 1.45 2.74 -6.00
C GLN A 119 2.77 3.31 -5.48
N GLY A 120 3.86 2.56 -5.63
CA GLY A 120 5.19 3.01 -5.21
C GLY A 120 5.65 4.25 -5.98
N TYR A 121 5.41 4.30 -7.30
CA TYR A 121 5.76 5.48 -8.09
C TYR A 121 4.90 6.70 -7.74
N GLY A 122 3.60 6.50 -7.52
CA GLY A 122 2.68 7.54 -7.07
C GLY A 122 3.13 8.16 -5.74
N ALA A 123 3.37 7.31 -4.73
CA ALA A 123 3.90 7.73 -3.43
C ALA A 123 5.25 8.43 -3.55
N TYR A 124 6.14 7.99 -4.45
CA TYR A 124 7.40 8.68 -4.70
C TYR A 124 7.19 10.11 -5.22
N LEU A 125 6.28 10.31 -6.18
CA LEU A 125 5.99 11.65 -6.71
C LEU A 125 5.35 12.55 -5.65
N ALA A 126 4.41 12.01 -4.86
CA ALA A 126 3.80 12.71 -3.72
C ALA A 126 4.88 13.12 -2.71
N GLY A 127 5.79 12.20 -2.34
CA GLY A 127 6.90 12.49 -1.44
C GLY A 127 7.87 13.56 -1.95
N ILE A 128 8.15 13.59 -3.27
CA ILE A 128 8.93 14.67 -3.88
C ILE A 128 8.17 15.99 -3.87
N SER A 129 6.85 15.97 -4.03
CA SER A 129 6.02 17.16 -3.92
C SER A 129 6.12 17.75 -2.51
N GLU A 130 5.83 16.93 -1.49
CA GLU A 130 5.89 17.37 -0.10
C GLU A 130 7.29 17.88 0.26
N LEU A 131 8.35 17.16 -0.12
CA LEU A 131 9.74 17.58 0.13
C LEU A 131 10.08 18.96 -0.44
N LYS A 132 9.48 19.34 -1.58
CA LYS A 132 9.71 20.67 -2.19
C LYS A 132 8.92 21.78 -1.50
N GLU A 133 7.80 21.42 -0.88
CA GLU A 133 6.87 22.36 -0.25
C GLU A 133 7.18 22.56 1.24
N SER A 134 7.88 21.61 1.87
CA SER A 134 8.29 21.68 3.27
C SER A 134 9.21 22.87 3.58
N ASN A 135 8.85 23.63 4.60
CA ASN A 135 9.59 24.78 5.13
C ASN A 135 10.18 24.51 6.52
N ASN A 136 9.78 23.42 7.18
CA ASN A 136 10.29 23.02 8.48
C ASN A 136 10.34 21.47 8.64
N PRO A 137 11.05 20.94 9.66
CA PRO A 137 11.22 19.50 9.82
C PRO A 137 9.94 18.70 10.08
N THR A 138 8.88 19.31 10.63
CA THR A 138 7.60 18.64 10.88
C THR A 138 6.86 18.39 9.57
N GLU A 139 6.94 19.33 8.62
CA GLU A 139 6.40 19.21 7.25
C GLU A 139 7.18 18.17 6.40
N LEU A 140 8.28 17.60 6.91
CA LEU A 140 9.00 16.49 6.23
C LEU A 140 8.39 15.12 6.54
N LEU A 141 7.52 15.00 7.55
CA LEU A 141 6.92 13.72 7.91
C LEU A 141 6.08 13.14 6.77
N SER A 142 5.30 13.97 6.08
CA SER A 142 4.52 13.58 4.90
C SER A 142 5.42 13.02 3.79
N ALA A 143 6.54 13.71 3.51
CA ALA A 143 7.54 13.25 2.55
C ALA A 143 8.17 11.91 2.97
N TYR A 144 8.60 11.77 4.23
CA TYR A 144 9.21 10.53 4.74
C TYR A 144 8.23 9.36 4.77
N GLY A 145 6.96 9.61 5.12
CA GLY A 145 5.90 8.62 5.04
C GLY A 145 5.75 8.10 3.62
N ASN A 146 5.59 9.00 2.65
CA ASN A 146 5.46 8.67 1.22
C ASN A 146 6.68 7.92 0.64
N PHE A 147 7.91 8.30 1.00
CA PHE A 147 9.09 7.52 0.61
C PHE A 147 9.12 6.14 1.25
N THR A 148 8.67 6.01 2.51
CA THR A 148 8.57 4.71 3.17
C THR A 148 7.53 3.82 2.47
N GLN A 149 6.39 4.38 2.07
CA GLN A 149 5.40 3.69 1.24
C GLN A 149 5.98 3.20 -0.08
N THR A 150 6.81 4.02 -0.73
CA THR A 150 7.53 3.65 -1.97
C THR A 150 8.35 2.38 -1.78
N PHE A 151 9.10 2.27 -0.67
CA PHE A 151 9.89 1.07 -0.37
C PHE A 151 9.01 -0.15 -0.09
N GLY A 152 7.93 0.03 0.67
CA GLY A 152 6.97 -1.05 0.96
C GLY A 152 6.35 -1.63 -0.30
N ASN A 153 5.83 -0.75 -1.17
CA ASN A 153 5.26 -1.12 -2.47
C ASN A 153 6.27 -1.79 -3.41
N SER A 154 7.52 -1.33 -3.41
CA SER A 154 8.59 -1.96 -4.20
C SER A 154 8.88 -3.39 -3.74
N LEU A 155 8.86 -3.65 -2.42
CA LEU A 155 9.02 -5.00 -1.87
C LEU A 155 7.82 -5.91 -2.19
N GLN A 156 6.60 -5.38 -2.14
CA GLN A 156 5.40 -6.14 -2.54
C GLN A 156 5.45 -6.54 -4.03
N ALA A 157 5.86 -5.61 -4.90
CA ALA A 157 6.08 -5.89 -6.32
C ALA A 157 7.16 -6.96 -6.52
N TYR A 158 8.29 -6.87 -5.80
CA TYR A 158 9.32 -7.90 -5.86
C TYR A 158 8.83 -9.26 -5.35
N GLY A 159 8.01 -9.27 -4.30
CA GLY A 159 7.39 -10.48 -3.80
C GLY A 159 6.43 -11.11 -4.82
N GLY A 160 5.63 -10.31 -5.52
CA GLY A 160 4.81 -10.77 -6.65
C GLY A 160 5.65 -11.40 -7.76
N TYR A 161 6.82 -10.82 -8.08
CA TYR A 161 7.75 -11.40 -9.04
C TYR A 161 8.29 -12.77 -8.57
N GLU A 162 8.67 -12.91 -7.29
CA GLU A 162 9.08 -14.20 -6.74
C GLU A 162 7.96 -15.25 -6.82
N LEU A 163 6.69 -14.86 -6.61
CA LEU A 163 5.53 -15.75 -6.78
C LEU A 163 5.37 -16.21 -8.24
N LEU A 164 5.57 -15.33 -9.23
CA LEU A 164 5.58 -15.69 -10.65
C LEU A 164 6.68 -16.72 -10.98
N GLN A 165 7.84 -16.60 -10.33
CA GLN A 165 8.94 -17.56 -10.51
C GLN A 165 8.73 -18.87 -9.73
N GLY A 166 7.59 -19.02 -9.03
CA GLY A 166 7.25 -20.21 -8.24
C GLY A 166 7.84 -20.23 -6.83
N PHE A 167 8.54 -19.16 -6.40
CA PHE A 167 9.15 -19.07 -5.08
C PHE A 167 8.14 -18.58 -4.02
N LYS A 168 7.15 -19.42 -3.71
CA LYS A 168 6.02 -19.11 -2.81
C LYS A 168 6.44 -18.46 -1.48
N ILE A 169 7.38 -19.09 -0.76
CA ILE A 169 7.82 -18.63 0.57
C ILE A 169 8.45 -17.24 0.48
N ARG A 170 9.41 -17.07 -0.44
CA ARG A 170 10.12 -15.79 -0.60
C ARG A 170 9.15 -14.69 -1.01
N GLY A 171 8.28 -14.98 -1.97
CA GLY A 171 7.27 -14.04 -2.43
C GLY A 171 6.37 -13.55 -1.30
N ASN A 172 5.82 -14.48 -0.52
CA ASN A 172 4.96 -14.14 0.62
C ASN A 172 5.70 -13.35 1.70
N ILE A 173 6.97 -13.66 1.99
CA ILE A 173 7.78 -12.89 2.95
C ILE A 173 7.98 -11.44 2.48
N TYR A 174 8.33 -11.24 1.21
CA TYR A 174 8.52 -9.88 0.66
C TYR A 174 7.21 -9.10 0.61
N ILE A 175 6.09 -9.74 0.27
CA ILE A 175 4.76 -9.11 0.31
C ILE A 175 4.40 -8.72 1.75
N PHE A 176 4.59 -9.62 2.71
CA PHE A 176 4.30 -9.34 4.12
C PHE A 176 5.12 -8.16 4.64
N ILE A 177 6.46 -8.20 4.50
CA ILE A 177 7.35 -7.13 4.96
C ILE A 177 7.03 -5.81 4.24
N GLY A 178 6.81 -5.87 2.93
CA GLY A 178 6.48 -4.71 2.11
C GLY A 178 5.17 -4.04 2.55
N SER A 179 4.13 -4.83 2.81
CA SER A 179 2.82 -4.31 3.24
C SER A 179 2.90 -3.59 4.59
N TRP A 180 3.66 -4.12 5.56
CA TRP A 180 3.82 -3.47 6.86
C TRP A 180 4.71 -2.23 6.78
N ILE A 181 5.76 -2.23 5.96
CA ILE A 181 6.54 -1.02 5.68
C ILE A 181 5.66 0.07 5.07
N GLN A 182 4.80 -0.29 4.10
CA GLN A 182 3.82 0.64 3.53
C GLN A 182 2.88 1.18 4.61
N THR A 183 2.32 0.30 5.45
CA THR A 183 1.45 0.68 6.57
C THR A 183 2.11 1.72 7.48
N PHE A 184 3.36 1.50 7.89
CA PHE A 184 4.10 2.49 8.69
C PHE A 184 4.29 3.81 7.93
N GLY A 185 4.61 3.74 6.64
CA GLY A 185 4.74 4.92 5.79
C GLY A 185 3.45 5.73 5.69
N ALA A 186 2.31 5.07 5.47
CA ALA A 186 1.01 5.72 5.33
C ALA A 186 0.57 6.39 6.65
N ILE A 187 0.79 5.73 7.79
CA ILE A 187 0.50 6.32 9.11
C ILE A 187 1.37 7.56 9.36
N VAL A 188 2.67 7.49 9.05
CA VAL A 188 3.58 8.64 9.18
C VAL A 188 3.16 9.78 8.26
N ALA A 189 2.73 9.48 7.03
CA ALA A 189 2.23 10.48 6.10
C ALA A 189 0.95 11.17 6.62
N ALA A 190 -0.02 10.40 7.14
CA ALA A 190 -1.24 10.94 7.72
C ALA A 190 -1.00 11.81 8.96
N ILE A 191 -0.04 11.42 9.81
CA ILE A 191 0.41 12.25 10.94
C ILE A 191 1.04 13.55 10.43
N GLY A 192 1.91 13.47 9.40
CA GLY A 192 2.52 14.63 8.77
C GLY A 192 1.48 15.63 8.26
N ALA A 193 0.53 15.16 7.46
CA ALA A 193 -0.56 15.98 6.93
C ALA A 193 -1.39 16.66 8.04
N THR A 194 -1.62 15.95 9.15
CA THR A 194 -2.34 16.51 10.31
C THR A 194 -1.54 17.66 10.95
N LEU A 195 -0.24 17.48 11.16
CA LEU A 195 0.62 18.47 11.81
C LEU A 195 0.92 19.70 10.94
N GLU A 196 0.89 19.55 9.62
CA GLU A 196 1.03 20.67 8.67
C GLU A 196 -0.17 21.62 8.66
N SER A 197 -1.32 21.16 9.16
CA SER A 197 -2.56 21.95 9.22
C SER A 197 -2.68 22.87 10.44
N GLU A 198 -1.81 22.69 11.43
CA GLU A 198 -1.74 23.48 12.68
C GLU A 198 -0.82 24.72 12.56
#